data_AF-A0A060BPX1-F1
#
_entry.id   AF-A0A060BPX1-F1
#
_cell.length_a   1.000
_cell.length_b   1.000
_cell.length_c   1.000
_cell.angle_alpha   90.00
_cell.angle_beta   90.00
_cell.angle_gamma   90.00
#
_symmetry.space_group_name_H-M   'P 1'
#
loop_
_entity.id
_entity.type
_entity.pdbx_description
1 polymer ?
#
loop_
_entity_poly.entity_id
_entity_poly.type
_entity_poly.pdbx_seq_one_letter_code
_entity_poly.pdbx_strand_id
1 'polypeptide(L)'
;TLDAKDDNLAMALGGLTRGVTPLEMASAYGTFANKGVHVTPTAIIKILDRNGNVLEDDSSLSGEKTNASQVSEKEAYEMTYMLEGVITHGTGTAAA
;
A
#
# COMPACT_ATOMS: atom_id res chain seq x y z
N THR A 1 10.24 -5.07 8.77
CA THR A 1 9.46 -5.88 9.73
C THR A 1 9.61 -5.32 11.12
N LEU A 2 8.50 -5.23 11.86
CA LEU A 2 8.43 -4.66 13.21
C LEU A 2 9.29 -5.46 14.19
N ASP A 3 10.03 -4.74 15.04
CA ASP A 3 10.74 -5.30 16.18
C ASP A 3 9.84 -5.31 17.41
N ALA A 4 10.06 -6.23 18.36
CA ALA A 4 9.33 -6.23 19.63
C ALA A 4 9.53 -4.92 20.41
N LYS A 5 10.66 -4.23 20.20
CA LYS A 5 10.94 -2.92 20.80
C LYS A 5 10.10 -1.80 20.21
N ASP A 6 9.49 -1.98 19.05
CA ASP A 6 8.72 -0.92 18.38
C ASP A 6 7.34 -0.72 19.05
N ASP A 7 6.88 -1.65 19.90
CA ASP A 7 5.63 -1.54 20.67
C ASP A 7 5.73 -0.51 21.80
N ASN A 8 5.82 0.76 21.42
CA ASN A 8 5.89 1.90 22.32
C ASN A 8 5.33 3.18 21.63
N LEU A 9 5.23 4.28 22.39
CA LEU A 9 4.58 5.52 21.93
C LEU A 9 5.29 6.22 20.75
N ALA A 10 6.60 5.99 20.54
CA ALA A 10 7.32 6.59 19.42
C ALA A 10 6.83 6.07 18.05
N MET A 11 6.17 4.91 18.02
CA MET A 11 5.59 4.33 16.81
C MET A 11 4.59 5.29 16.14
N ALA A 12 3.83 6.06 16.91
CA ALA A 12 2.85 7.02 16.38
C ALA A 12 3.48 8.15 15.55
N LEU A 13 4.78 8.40 15.73
CA LEU A 13 5.56 9.40 14.98
C LEU A 13 6.49 8.75 13.94
N GLY A 14 6.34 7.45 13.67
CA GLY A 14 7.20 6.70 12.76
C GLY A 14 8.55 6.29 13.35
N GLY A 15 8.71 6.36 14.68
CA GLY A 15 9.92 5.93 15.40
C GLY A 15 10.09 4.42 15.44
N LEU A 16 10.44 3.82 14.30
CA LEU A 16 10.66 2.38 14.14
C LEU A 16 12.15 2.04 14.13
N THR A 17 12.52 0.93 14.77
CA THR A 17 13.91 0.44 14.87
C THR A 17 14.53 0.19 13.48
N ARG A 18 13.74 -0.32 12.53
CA ARG A 18 14.20 -0.70 11.19
C ARG A 18 13.50 0.06 10.06
N GLY A 19 12.52 0.90 10.37
CA GLY A 19 11.73 1.62 9.37
C GLY A 19 10.93 0.69 8.44
N VAL A 20 10.57 1.25 7.28
CA VAL A 20 9.80 0.63 6.20
C VAL A 20 10.38 1.03 4.84
N THR A 21 10.19 0.19 3.83
CA THR A 21 10.62 0.44 2.46
C THR A 21 9.63 1.35 1.71
N PRO A 22 10.07 2.07 0.66
CA PRO A 22 9.17 2.83 -0.18
C PRO A 22 8.05 1.99 -0.82
N LEU A 23 8.34 0.72 -1.15
CA LEU A 23 7.36 -0.20 -1.72
C LEU A 23 6.28 -0.58 -0.70
N GLU A 24 6.66 -0.84 0.55
CA GLU A 24 5.71 -1.08 1.65
C GLU A 24 4.84 0.17 1.91
N MET A 25 5.44 1.37 1.89
CA MET A 25 4.69 2.63 2.04
C MET A 25 3.70 2.87 0.90
N ALA A 26 4.13 2.70 -0.35
CA ALA A 26 3.26 2.86 -1.51
C ALA A 26 2.10 1.86 -1.49
N SER A 27 2.37 0.61 -1.13
CA SER A 27 1.36 -0.43 -0.95
C SER A 27 0.34 -0.07 0.13
N ALA A 28 0.82 0.41 1.28
CA ALA A 28 -0.02 0.80 2.40
C ALA A 28 -0.96 1.96 2.02
N TYR A 29 -0.42 3.04 1.43
CA TYR A 29 -1.23 4.18 0.96
C TYR A 29 -2.20 3.78 -0.16
N GLY A 30 -1.80 2.84 -1.02
CA GLY A 30 -2.66 2.25 -2.05
C GLY A 30 -3.95 1.64 -1.50
N THR A 31 -3.95 1.19 -0.24
CA THR A 31 -5.16 0.68 0.45
C THR A 31 -6.24 1.75 0.53
N PHE A 32 -5.89 2.98 0.89
CA PHE A 32 -6.86 4.09 0.98
C PHE A 32 -7.37 4.48 -0.41
N ALA A 33 -6.45 4.57 -1.39
CA ALA A 33 -6.80 4.82 -2.78
C ALA A 33 -7.73 3.75 -3.36
N ASN A 34 -7.61 2.51 -2.88
CA ASN A 34 -8.43 1.37 -3.27
C ASN A 34 -9.54 1.06 -2.25
N LYS A 35 -10.16 2.10 -1.66
CA LYS A 35 -11.38 1.99 -0.85
C LYS A 35 -11.27 1.03 0.35
N GLY A 36 -10.08 0.91 0.93
CA GLY A 36 -9.81 0.06 2.09
C GLY A 36 -9.33 -1.36 1.75
N VAL A 37 -9.19 -1.70 0.47
CA VAL A 37 -8.73 -3.01 0.02
C VAL A 37 -7.23 -2.97 -0.30
N HIS A 38 -6.44 -3.72 0.46
CA HIS A 38 -4.99 -3.76 0.28
C HIS A 38 -4.61 -4.67 -0.90
N VAL A 39 -3.76 -4.17 -1.81
CA VAL A 39 -3.26 -4.94 -2.95
C VAL A 39 -1.81 -5.28 -2.73
N THR A 40 -1.43 -6.54 -2.94
CA THR A 40 -0.01 -6.91 -2.86
C THR A 40 0.74 -6.35 -4.08
N PRO A 41 1.88 -5.66 -3.89
CA PRO A 41 2.66 -5.13 -5.00
C PRO A 41 3.24 -6.27 -5.84
N THR A 42 2.89 -6.30 -7.12
CA THR A 42 3.33 -7.33 -8.07
C THR A 42 4.05 -6.67 -9.24
N ALA A 43 5.30 -7.07 -9.49
CA ALA A 43 6.12 -6.53 -10.59
C ALA A 43 6.06 -7.39 -11.86
N ILE A 44 5.90 -8.70 -11.73
CA ILE A 44 5.88 -9.65 -12.83
C ILE A 44 4.47 -10.23 -12.92
N ILE A 45 3.80 -10.04 -14.05
CA ILE A 45 2.43 -10.53 -14.27
C ILE A 45 2.37 -11.78 -15.14
N LYS A 46 3.43 -12.03 -15.93
CA LYS A 46 3.48 -13.15 -16.88
C LYS A 46 4.90 -13.43 -17.30
N ILE A 47 5.26 -14.70 -17.35
CA ILE A 47 6.56 -15.19 -17.85
C ILE A 47 6.31 -16.07 -19.07
N LEU A 48 7.00 -15.77 -20.16
CA LEU A 48 6.93 -16.50 -21.42
C LEU A 48 8.29 -17.15 -21.73
N ASP A 49 8.27 -18.32 -22.36
CA ASP A 49 9.45 -18.91 -22.96
C ASP A 49 9.79 -18.28 -24.33
N ARG A 50 10.91 -18.70 -24.93
CA ARG A 50 11.34 -18.21 -26.26
C ARG A 50 10.36 -18.51 -27.39
N ASN A 51 9.50 -19.52 -27.21
CA ASN A 51 8.52 -19.95 -28.19
C ASN A 51 7.14 -19.31 -27.95
N GLY A 52 7.01 -18.43 -26.95
CA GLY A 52 5.76 -17.77 -26.58
C GLY A 52 4.84 -18.59 -25.67
N ASN A 53 5.30 -19.73 -25.15
CA ASN A 53 4.52 -20.52 -24.19
C ASN A 53 4.55 -19.85 -22.82
N VAL A 54 3.40 -19.85 -22.14
CA VAL A 54 3.25 -19.28 -20.82
C VAL A 54 3.84 -20.22 -19.77
N LEU A 55 4.85 -19.74 -19.04
CA LEU A 55 5.47 -20.46 -17.93
C LEU A 55 4.83 -20.09 -16.59
N GLU A 56 4.45 -18.83 -16.44
CA GLU A 56 3.77 -18.30 -15.25
C GLU A 56 2.81 -17.19 -15.68
N ASP A 57 1.61 -17.14 -15.10
CA ASP A 57 0.59 -16.14 -15.40
C ASP A 57 -0.13 -15.74 -14.12
N ASP A 58 0.23 -14.55 -13.63
CA ASP A 58 -0.31 -13.91 -12.44
C ASP A 58 -1.27 -12.77 -12.80
N SER A 59 -1.72 -12.68 -14.06
CA SER A 59 -2.66 -11.65 -14.48
C SER A 59 -4.01 -11.69 -13.73
N SER A 60 -4.40 -12.86 -13.23
CA SER A 60 -5.60 -13.07 -12.39
C SER A 60 -5.40 -12.74 -10.91
N LEU A 61 -4.16 -12.55 -10.43
CA LEU A 61 -3.88 -12.23 -9.02
C LEU A 61 -4.32 -10.82 -8.60
N SER A 62 -4.71 -9.99 -9.55
CA SER A 62 -5.36 -8.70 -9.29
C SER A 62 -6.72 -8.84 -8.57
N GLY A 63 -7.34 -10.03 -8.56
CA GLY A 63 -8.68 -10.24 -7.99
C GLY A 63 -8.78 -11.12 -6.74
N GLU A 64 -7.90 -12.12 -6.54
CA GLU A 64 -8.30 -13.28 -5.72
C GLU A 64 -7.48 -13.53 -4.44
N LYS A 65 -6.19 -13.18 -4.39
CA LYS A 65 -5.34 -13.61 -3.25
C LYS A 65 -5.26 -12.63 -2.08
N THR A 66 -5.63 -11.35 -2.25
CA THR A 66 -5.30 -10.33 -1.23
C THR A 66 -6.33 -9.24 -1.05
N ASN A 67 -7.53 -9.35 -1.62
CA ASN A 67 -8.62 -8.38 -1.41
C ASN A 67 -9.29 -8.52 -0.03
N ALA A 68 -8.49 -8.72 1.01
CA ALA A 68 -8.94 -8.53 2.36
C ALA A 68 -9.17 -7.03 2.55
N SER A 69 -10.43 -6.66 2.74
CA SER A 69 -10.77 -5.33 3.25
C SER A 69 -10.07 -5.17 4.61
N GLN A 70 -9.04 -4.32 4.66
CA GLN A 70 -8.27 -4.05 5.87
C GLN A 70 -8.91 -2.92 6.68
N VAL A 71 -9.62 -2.04 5.98
CA VAL A 71 -10.26 -0.84 6.47
C VAL A 71 -11.60 -0.70 5.73
N SER A 72 -12.64 -0.19 6.37
CA SER A 72 -13.91 0.03 5.67
C SER A 72 -13.78 1.13 4.61
N GLU A 73 -14.63 1.08 3.57
CA GLU A 73 -14.64 2.12 2.52
C GLU A 73 -14.88 3.52 3.11
N LYS A 74 -15.70 3.62 4.17
CA LYS A 74 -15.95 4.88 4.88
C LYS A 74 -14.68 5.42 5.56
N GLU A 75 -13.99 4.59 6.33
CA GLU A 75 -12.75 5.00 7.02
C GLU A 75 -11.64 5.35 6.01
N ALA A 76 -11.53 4.59 4.91
CA ALA A 76 -10.60 4.89 3.83
C ALA A 76 -10.89 6.25 3.17
N TYR A 77 -12.18 6.57 2.97
CA TYR A 77 -12.61 7.87 2.47
C TYR A 77 -12.27 9.00 3.45
N GLU A 78 -12.55 8.82 4.74
CA GLU A 78 -12.22 9.83 5.77
C GLU A 78 -10.70 10.09 5.83
N MET A 79 -9.88 9.05 5.76
CA MET A 79 -8.42 9.18 5.67
C MET A 79 -7.99 9.92 4.39
N THR A 80 -8.57 9.57 3.24
CA THR A 80 -8.26 10.21 1.96
C THR A 80 -8.59 11.70 2.01
N TYR A 81 -9.76 12.06 2.55
CA TYR A 81 -10.17 13.46 2.73
C TYR A 81 -9.20 14.25 3.61
N MET A 82 -8.73 13.67 4.73
CA MET A 82 -7.71 14.31 5.56
C MET A 82 -6.38 14.50 4.82
N LEU A 83 -5.97 13.53 4.01
CA LEU A 83 -4.73 13.60 3.23
C LEU A 83 -4.82 14.59 2.05
N GLU A 84 -5.99 14.78 1.44
CA GLU A 84 -6.23 15.86 0.48
C GLU A 84 -5.99 17.25 1.11
N GLY A 85 -6.36 17.42 2.39
CA GLY A 85 -6.04 18.63 3.16
C GLY A 85 -4.54 18.91 3.27
N VAL A 86 -3.70 17.86 3.37
CA VAL A 86 -2.23 17.99 3.42
C VAL A 86 -1.70 18.60 2.13
N ILE A 87 -2.27 18.23 0.98
CA ILE A 87 -1.87 18.72 -0.35
C ILE A 87 -2.44 20.12 -0.61
N THR A 88 -3.70 20.36 -0.29
CA THR A 88 -4.39 21.61 -0.67
C THR A 88 -3.98 22.81 0.20
N HIS A 89 -3.75 22.59 1.50
CA HIS A 89 -3.44 23.69 2.44
C HIS A 89 -2.48 23.28 3.58
N GLY A 90 -1.81 22.14 3.47
CA GLY A 90 -0.91 21.61 4.50
C GLY A 90 0.57 21.65 4.10
N THR A 91 1.32 20.70 4.64
CA THR A 91 2.77 20.57 4.43
C THR A 91 3.14 19.96 3.07
N GLY A 92 2.17 19.41 2.33
CA GLY A 92 2.37 18.78 1.03
C GLY A 92 2.07 19.69 -0.16
N THR A 93 1.85 20.99 0.04
CA THR A 93 1.43 21.95 -1.00
C THR A 93 2.36 22.04 -2.21
N ALA A 94 3.63 21.71 -2.08
CA ALA A 94 4.57 21.65 -3.20
C ALA A 94 4.30 20.48 -4.18
N ALA A 95 3.48 19.50 -3.79
CA ALA A 95 3.11 18.34 -4.60
C ALA A 95 1.74 18.49 -5.30
N ALA A 96 1.06 19.64 -5.12
CA ALA A 96 -0.22 19.95 -5.75
C ALA A 96 -0.10 20.29 -7.24
#